data_AF-G4FIY7-F1
#
_entry.id   AF-G4FIY7-F1
#
_cell.length_a   1.000
_cell.length_b   1.000
_cell.length_c   1.000
_cell.angle_alpha   90.00
_cell.angle_beta   90.00
_cell.angle_gamma   90.00
#
_symmetry.space_group_name_H-M   'P 1'
#
loop_
_entity.id
_entity.type
_entity.pdbx_description
1 polymer ?
#
loop_
_entity_poly.entity_id
_entity_poly.type
_entity_poly.pdbx_seq_one_letter_code
_entity_poly.pdbx_strand_id
1 'polypeptide(L)'
;MGEEDLQKAEFEGLLEKHGSQAWTFTVKEDPELAAQWRSLAQLPAGTLGAAVWQHYQSHGFTTPGELGGANAALAHHDWLHVLGGYNVDVIGEVENAAFGAASSSVPGSTLWFLGVMAMYEGGLFDSVVAGSHPHQISSAGTPERVAHALRRGRECKQDLLAIDYFSVANQQLVDLQETWGLKD
;
A
#
# COMPACT_ATOMS: atom_id res chain seq x y z
N MET A 1 -5.74 -4.24 -6.68
CA MET A 1 -4.32 -3.85 -6.70
C MET A 1 -3.56 -4.81 -7.61
N GLY A 2 -2.68 -4.31 -8.48
CA GLY A 2 -1.94 -5.12 -9.45
C GLY A 2 -2.55 -5.16 -10.86
N GLU A 3 -3.85 -4.92 -11.05
CA GLU A 3 -4.45 -4.87 -12.40
C GLU A 3 -3.80 -3.83 -13.32
N GLU A 4 -3.25 -2.75 -12.74
CA GLU A 4 -2.49 -1.72 -13.46
C GLU A 4 -1.22 -2.29 -14.10
N ASP A 5 -0.57 -3.27 -13.48
CA ASP A 5 0.61 -3.90 -14.07
C ASP A 5 0.25 -4.72 -15.32
N LEU A 6 -0.93 -5.36 -15.34
CA LEU A 6 -1.43 -6.07 -16.53
C LEU A 6 -1.67 -5.15 -17.73
N GLN A 7 -1.83 -3.84 -17.50
CA GLN A 7 -1.99 -2.87 -18.59
C GLN A 7 -0.66 -2.49 -19.24
N LYS A 8 0.48 -2.84 -18.63
CA LYS A 8 1.81 -2.56 -19.18
C LYS A 8 2.17 -3.65 -20.19
N ALA A 9 2.46 -3.23 -21.42
CA ALA A 9 2.74 -4.13 -22.54
C ALA A 9 3.88 -5.14 -22.29
N GLU A 10 4.79 -4.86 -21.37
CA GLU A 10 5.93 -5.72 -21.05
C GLU A 10 5.70 -6.66 -19.85
N PHE A 11 4.59 -6.50 -19.11
CA PHE A 11 4.43 -7.18 -17.82
C PHE A 11 4.29 -8.70 -17.94
N GLU A 12 3.64 -9.20 -18.99
CA GLU A 12 3.54 -10.65 -19.24
C GLU A 12 4.93 -11.30 -19.36
N GLY A 13 5.85 -10.66 -20.08
CA GLY A 13 7.23 -11.15 -20.21
C GLY A 13 8.02 -11.05 -18.90
N LEU A 14 7.76 -10.04 -18.07
CA LEU A 14 8.34 -9.95 -16.73
C LEU A 14 7.80 -11.05 -15.81
N LEU A 15 6.50 -11.36 -15.88
CA LEU A 15 5.87 -12.42 -15.11
C LEU A 15 6.39 -13.80 -15.52
N GLU A 16 6.54 -14.07 -16.82
CA GLU A 16 7.13 -15.33 -17.32
C GLU A 16 8.55 -15.53 -16.78
N LYS A 17 9.34 -14.45 -16.74
CA LYS A 17 10.75 -14.51 -16.34
C LYS A 17 10.97 -14.51 -14.83
N HIS A 18 10.15 -13.79 -14.06
CA HIS A 18 10.38 -13.52 -12.62
C HIS A 18 9.30 -14.10 -11.71
N GLY A 19 8.23 -14.69 -12.27
CA GLY A 19 7.15 -15.30 -11.51
C GLY A 19 6.45 -14.31 -10.58
N SER A 20 6.05 -14.77 -9.39
CA SER A 20 5.31 -13.96 -8.41
C SER A 20 6.05 -12.69 -7.97
N GLN A 21 7.38 -12.65 -8.07
CA GLN A 21 8.16 -11.46 -7.73
C GLN A 21 7.82 -10.25 -8.60
N ALA A 22 7.39 -10.45 -9.85
CA ALA A 22 7.01 -9.35 -10.75
C ALA A 22 5.79 -8.56 -10.23
N TRP A 23 4.91 -9.21 -9.47
CA TRP A 23 3.74 -8.58 -8.83
C TRP A 23 4.08 -7.76 -7.59
N THR A 24 5.30 -7.89 -7.07
CA THR A 24 5.71 -7.28 -5.80
C THR A 24 6.83 -6.28 -6.01
N PHE A 25 7.87 -6.68 -6.72
CA PHE A 25 9.10 -5.93 -6.82
C PHE A 25 9.30 -5.35 -8.22
N THR A 26 9.99 -4.21 -8.26
CA THR A 26 10.62 -3.70 -9.45
C THR A 26 11.73 -4.67 -9.86
N VAL A 27 11.43 -5.49 -10.86
CA VAL A 27 12.35 -6.48 -11.47
C VAL A 27 13.10 -5.93 -12.69
N LYS A 28 12.70 -4.75 -13.17
CA LYS A 28 13.34 -3.95 -14.23
C LYS A 28 13.32 -2.49 -13.79
N GLU A 29 14.46 -1.83 -13.83
CA GLU A 29 14.57 -0.42 -13.40
C GLU A 29 13.64 0.49 -14.19
N ASP A 30 13.05 1.45 -13.47
CA ASP A 30 12.25 2.55 -13.98
C ASP A 30 12.82 3.86 -13.40
N PRO A 31 13.77 4.50 -14.10
CA PRO A 31 14.40 5.73 -13.63
C PRO A 31 13.43 6.90 -13.48
N GLU A 32 12.35 6.93 -14.26
CA GLU A 32 11.36 8.01 -14.20
C GLU A 32 10.53 7.88 -12.91
N LEU A 33 10.04 6.68 -12.61
CA LEU A 33 9.35 6.40 -11.35
C LEU A 33 10.27 6.66 -10.15
N ALA A 34 11.52 6.20 -10.19
CA ALA A 34 12.48 6.42 -9.12
C ALA A 34 12.75 7.92 -8.88
N ALA A 35 12.85 8.71 -9.96
CA ALA A 35 12.99 10.17 -9.85
C ALA A 35 11.74 10.83 -9.26
N GLN A 36 10.55 10.37 -9.67
CA GLN A 36 9.28 10.87 -9.16
C GLN A 36 9.14 10.62 -7.65
N TRP A 37 9.43 9.40 -7.18
CA TRP A 37 9.41 9.06 -5.75
C TRP A 37 10.46 9.84 -4.95
N ARG A 38 11.68 9.99 -5.48
CA ARG A 38 12.72 10.81 -4.84
C ARG A 38 12.35 12.28 -4.71
N SER A 39 11.52 12.81 -5.62
CA SER A 39 11.09 14.20 -5.55
C SER A 39 10.29 14.50 -4.29
N LEU A 40 9.66 13.49 -3.66
CA LEU A 40 8.94 13.62 -2.39
C LEU A 40 9.84 14.12 -1.25
N ALA A 41 11.15 13.82 -1.31
CA ALA A 41 12.14 14.29 -0.35
C ALA A 41 12.30 15.81 -0.30
N GLN A 42 11.88 16.51 -1.37
CA GLN A 42 11.98 17.96 -1.49
C GLN A 42 10.70 18.68 -1.01
N LEU A 43 9.66 17.94 -0.66
CA LEU A 43 8.40 18.53 -0.22
C LEU A 43 8.52 19.07 1.21
N PRO A 44 7.80 20.15 1.56
CA PRO A 44 7.81 20.70 2.91
C PRO A 44 7.39 19.67 3.97
N ALA A 45 8.00 19.77 5.15
CA ALA A 45 7.63 18.94 6.29
C ALA A 45 6.14 19.09 6.64
N GLY A 46 5.48 17.97 6.94
CA GLY A 46 4.04 17.92 7.24
C GLY A 46 3.13 17.73 6.03
N THR A 47 3.68 17.77 4.81
CA THR A 47 2.93 17.34 3.61
C THR A 47 2.84 15.82 3.52
N LEU A 48 1.83 15.30 2.82
CA LEU A 48 1.64 13.86 2.63
C LEU A 48 2.87 13.21 1.99
N GLY A 49 3.39 13.80 0.92
CA GLY A 49 4.54 13.26 0.19
C GLY A 49 5.81 13.24 1.04
N ALA A 50 6.07 14.31 1.83
CA ALA A 50 7.19 14.32 2.76
C ALA A 50 7.06 13.22 3.84
N ALA A 51 5.84 12.97 4.33
CA ALA A 51 5.57 11.92 5.30
C ALA A 51 5.74 10.50 4.70
N VAL A 52 5.32 10.28 3.45
CA VAL A 52 5.57 9.02 2.72
C VAL A 52 7.05 8.81 2.46
N TRP A 53 7.78 9.84 2.06
CA TRP A 53 9.22 9.74 1.92
C TRP A 53 9.88 9.38 3.26
N GLN A 54 9.50 10.04 4.35
CA GLN A 54 10.01 9.70 5.69
C GLN A 54 9.68 8.26 6.09
N HIS A 55 8.47 7.77 5.76
CA HIS A 55 8.05 6.40 6.02
C HIS A 55 8.96 5.38 5.31
N TYR A 56 9.30 5.62 4.05
CA TYR A 56 10.26 4.80 3.31
C TYR A 56 11.65 4.79 3.96
N GLN A 57 12.15 5.97 4.31
CA GLN A 57 13.48 6.11 4.93
C GLN A 57 13.54 5.45 6.32
N SER A 58 12.47 5.53 7.12
CA SER A 58 12.46 4.94 8.46
C SER A 58 12.40 3.41 8.45
N HIS A 59 11.81 2.82 7.41
CA HIS A 59 11.70 1.37 7.26
C HIS A 59 12.80 0.77 6.37
N GLY A 60 13.68 1.60 5.80
CA GLY A 60 14.77 1.15 4.93
C GLY A 60 14.27 0.57 3.60
N PHE A 61 13.12 1.03 3.12
CA PHE A 61 12.54 0.56 1.87
C PHE A 61 13.33 1.10 0.67
N THR A 62 13.59 0.22 -0.29
CA THR A 62 14.15 0.60 -1.59
C THR A 62 13.14 1.43 -2.38
N THR A 63 13.59 2.52 -2.99
CA THR A 63 12.72 3.43 -3.73
C THR A 63 11.98 2.69 -4.86
N PRO A 64 10.68 2.92 -5.06
CA PRO A 64 9.95 2.35 -6.19
C PRO A 64 10.57 2.79 -7.51
N GLY A 65 10.71 1.86 -8.45
CA GLY A 65 11.45 2.08 -9.70
C GLY A 65 12.93 1.69 -9.65
N GLU A 66 13.50 1.44 -8.47
CA GLU A 66 14.82 0.82 -8.32
C GLU A 66 14.70 -0.70 -8.15
N LEU A 67 15.71 -1.46 -8.59
CA LEU A 67 15.68 -2.92 -8.47
C LEU A 67 15.45 -3.38 -7.03
N GLY A 68 14.45 -4.24 -6.84
CA GLY A 68 14.06 -4.76 -5.54
C GLY A 68 13.19 -3.82 -4.69
N GLY A 69 12.93 -2.59 -5.13
CA GLY A 69 11.88 -1.74 -4.55
C GLY A 69 10.49 -2.30 -4.84
N ALA A 70 9.47 -1.81 -4.11
CA ALA A 70 8.08 -2.10 -4.46
C ALA A 70 7.80 -1.63 -5.89
N ASN A 71 7.10 -2.46 -6.67
CA ASN A 71 6.67 -2.03 -8.00
C ASN A 71 5.60 -0.92 -7.89
N ALA A 72 5.28 -0.24 -8.99
CA ALA A 72 4.35 0.90 -8.95
C ALA A 72 2.96 0.54 -8.38
N ALA A 73 2.39 -0.61 -8.77
CA ALA A 73 1.05 -1.00 -8.34
C ALA A 73 1.00 -1.38 -6.86
N LEU A 74 2.07 -2.02 -6.34
CA LEU A 74 2.20 -2.32 -4.93
C LEU A 74 2.44 -1.02 -4.13
N ALA A 75 3.41 -0.20 -4.55
CA ALA A 75 3.80 1.03 -3.84
C ALA A 75 2.65 2.03 -3.67
N HIS A 76 1.58 1.90 -4.47
CA HIS A 76 0.37 2.70 -4.33
C HIS A 76 -0.30 2.58 -2.95
N HIS A 77 -0.26 1.41 -2.31
CA HIS A 77 -0.88 1.24 -0.99
C HIS A 77 -0.03 1.76 0.17
N ASP A 78 1.25 2.03 -0.06
CA ASP A 78 2.14 2.56 0.97
C ASP A 78 1.70 3.96 1.43
N TRP A 79 1.00 4.70 0.56
CA TRP A 79 0.37 5.97 0.91
C TRP A 79 -0.70 5.80 1.99
N LEU A 80 -1.42 4.67 2.00
CA LEU A 80 -2.47 4.38 2.97
C LEU A 80 -1.89 4.09 4.36
N HIS A 81 -0.67 3.55 4.47
CA HIS A 81 0.01 3.41 5.77
C HIS A 81 0.19 4.78 6.44
N VAL A 82 0.58 5.80 5.67
CA VAL A 82 0.77 7.16 6.19
C VAL A 82 -0.56 7.86 6.47
N LEU A 83 -1.55 7.74 5.58
CA LEU A 83 -2.87 8.35 5.77
C LEU A 83 -3.63 7.72 6.94
N GLY A 84 -3.59 6.39 7.02
CA GLY A 84 -4.28 5.58 8.01
C GLY A 84 -3.52 5.47 9.33
N GLY A 85 -2.21 5.69 9.35
CA GLY A 85 -1.39 5.48 10.54
C GLY A 85 -1.19 4.00 10.87
N TYR A 86 -1.09 3.14 9.86
CA TYR A 86 -0.87 1.71 10.02
C TYR A 86 0.61 1.35 9.88
N ASN A 87 1.12 0.51 10.77
CA ASN A 87 2.49 -0.01 10.66
C ASN A 87 2.64 -0.97 9.48
N VAL A 88 3.88 -1.35 9.17
CA VAL A 88 4.24 -2.35 8.15
C VAL A 88 4.59 -3.72 8.76
N ASP A 89 4.09 -3.97 9.97
CA ASP A 89 4.10 -5.32 10.53
C ASP A 89 2.93 -6.13 9.95
N VAL A 90 2.92 -7.45 10.16
CA VAL A 90 1.93 -8.34 9.54
C VAL A 90 0.49 -7.90 9.82
N ILE A 91 0.18 -7.46 11.05
CA ILE A 91 -1.17 -7.01 11.38
C ILE A 91 -1.47 -5.61 10.80
N GLY A 92 -0.48 -4.74 10.72
CA GLY A 92 -0.59 -3.44 10.07
C GLY A 92 -0.87 -3.55 8.57
N GLU A 93 -0.29 -4.54 7.88
CA GLU A 93 -0.64 -4.87 6.49
C GLU A 93 -2.10 -5.30 6.34
N VAL A 94 -2.62 -6.09 7.28
CA VAL A 94 -4.04 -6.51 7.29
C VAL A 94 -4.95 -5.30 7.55
N GLU A 95 -4.59 -4.43 8.49
CA GLU A 95 -5.34 -3.20 8.77
C GLU A 95 -5.34 -2.27 7.54
N ASN A 96 -4.19 -2.10 6.89
CA ASN A 96 -4.07 -1.28 5.69
C ASN A 96 -4.91 -1.83 4.53
N ALA A 97 -4.91 -3.16 4.36
CA ALA A 97 -5.74 -3.85 3.39
C ALA A 97 -7.24 -3.69 3.66
N ALA A 98 -7.65 -3.87 4.91
CA ALA A 98 -9.02 -3.65 5.35
C ALA A 98 -9.48 -2.20 5.10
N PHE A 99 -8.65 -1.24 5.48
CA PHE A 99 -8.91 0.19 5.33
C PHE A 99 -9.07 0.58 3.85
N GLY A 100 -8.10 0.22 3.00
CA GLY A 100 -8.16 0.53 1.57
C GLY A 100 -9.34 -0.14 0.88
N ALA A 101 -9.61 -1.43 1.15
CA ALA A 101 -10.74 -2.16 0.59
C ALA A 101 -12.10 -1.55 0.98
N ALA A 102 -12.25 -1.09 2.23
CA ALA A 102 -13.49 -0.47 2.68
C ALA A 102 -13.68 0.97 2.18
N SER A 103 -12.60 1.66 1.82
CA SER A 103 -12.63 3.02 1.28
C SER A 103 -12.78 3.11 -0.25
N SER A 104 -12.64 2.00 -0.97
CA SER A 104 -12.47 2.03 -2.43
C SER A 104 -13.43 1.13 -3.20
N SER A 105 -13.91 1.66 -4.32
CA SER A 105 -14.71 0.94 -5.32
C SER A 105 -13.90 0.44 -6.52
N VAL A 106 -12.59 0.72 -6.55
CA VAL A 106 -11.69 0.26 -7.61
C VAL A 106 -11.76 -1.27 -7.74
N PRO A 107 -11.88 -1.82 -8.96
CA PRO A 107 -11.86 -3.26 -9.18
C PRO A 107 -10.70 -3.95 -8.45
N GLY A 108 -11.03 -5.04 -7.75
CA GLY A 108 -10.05 -5.82 -7.00
C GLY A 108 -9.66 -5.24 -5.63
N SER A 109 -10.21 -4.11 -5.18
CA SER A 109 -9.97 -3.57 -3.82
C SER A 109 -10.35 -4.59 -2.73
N THR A 110 -11.57 -5.14 -2.83
CA THR A 110 -12.06 -6.18 -1.91
C THR A 110 -11.28 -7.49 -2.05
N LEU A 111 -10.91 -7.87 -3.28
CA LEU A 111 -10.13 -9.09 -3.52
C LEU A 111 -8.72 -9.00 -2.92
N TRP A 112 -8.10 -7.82 -2.93
CA TRP A 112 -6.83 -7.59 -2.25
C TRP A 112 -6.93 -7.87 -0.76
N PHE A 113 -7.93 -7.31 -0.07
CA PHE A 113 -8.13 -7.59 1.36
C PHE A 113 -8.39 -9.08 1.63
N LEU A 114 -9.21 -9.73 0.81
CA LEU A 114 -9.42 -11.18 0.93
C LEU A 114 -8.13 -11.98 0.68
N GLY A 115 -7.26 -11.54 -0.22
CA GLY A 115 -5.94 -12.13 -0.46
C GLY A 115 -5.03 -11.99 0.77
N VAL A 116 -4.96 -10.81 1.38
CA VAL A 116 -4.19 -10.58 2.62
C VAL A 116 -4.74 -11.41 3.78
N MET A 117 -6.07 -11.56 3.90
CA MET A 117 -6.69 -12.47 4.87
C MET A 117 -6.34 -13.94 4.59
N ALA A 118 -6.38 -14.38 3.33
CA ALA A 118 -6.01 -15.74 2.95
C ALA A 118 -4.54 -16.05 3.27
N MET A 119 -3.67 -15.05 3.14
CA MET A 119 -2.24 -15.14 3.48
C MET A 119 -2.03 -15.21 4.99
N TYR A 120 -2.53 -14.22 5.76
CA TYR A 120 -2.15 -14.06 7.17
C TYR A 120 -3.13 -14.63 8.20
N GLU A 121 -4.38 -14.92 7.83
CA GLU A 121 -5.25 -15.77 8.66
C GLU A 121 -5.17 -17.23 8.20
N GLY A 122 -5.37 -17.44 6.90
CA GLY A 122 -5.54 -18.77 6.35
C GLY A 122 -4.25 -19.56 6.11
N GLY A 123 -3.10 -18.88 5.95
CA GLY A 123 -1.85 -19.53 5.56
C GLY A 123 -1.92 -20.22 4.19
N LEU A 124 -2.76 -19.74 3.28
CA LEU A 124 -2.96 -20.37 1.97
C LEU A 124 -1.75 -20.23 1.04
N PHE A 125 -0.98 -19.17 1.21
CA PHE A 125 0.26 -18.89 0.50
C PHE A 125 1.11 -17.91 1.33
N ASP A 126 2.41 -17.92 1.08
CA ASP A 126 3.36 -17.09 1.84
C ASP A 126 3.48 -15.69 1.25
N SER A 127 3.70 -14.70 2.12
CA SER A 127 4.11 -13.37 1.70
C SER A 127 5.49 -13.45 1.07
N VAL A 128 5.67 -12.83 -0.10
CA VAL A 128 6.98 -12.73 -0.75
C VAL A 128 7.96 -11.91 0.11
N VAL A 129 7.44 -11.04 0.97
CA VAL A 129 8.23 -10.14 1.83
C VAL A 129 8.38 -10.72 3.24
N ALA A 130 7.27 -11.09 3.87
CA ALA A 130 7.25 -11.48 5.29
C ALA A 130 7.32 -13.00 5.51
N GLY A 131 7.11 -13.82 4.47
CA GLY A 131 6.99 -15.27 4.62
C GLY A 131 5.65 -15.70 5.23
N SER A 132 5.65 -16.84 5.92
CA SER A 132 4.43 -17.50 6.43
C SER A 132 4.09 -17.05 7.86
N HIS A 133 2.91 -16.46 8.02
CA HIS A 133 2.38 -16.03 9.32
C HIS A 133 0.87 -16.29 9.39
N PRO A 134 0.41 -17.52 9.64
CA PRO A 134 -1.02 -17.81 9.76
C PRO A 134 -1.58 -17.37 11.12
N HIS A 135 -2.92 -17.33 11.25
CA HIS A 135 -3.67 -17.03 12.48
C HIS A 135 -3.37 -15.67 13.14
N GLN A 136 -2.98 -14.68 12.33
CA GLN A 136 -2.65 -13.35 12.85
C GLN A 136 -3.90 -12.53 13.17
N ILE A 137 -5.02 -12.77 12.46
CA ILE A 137 -6.28 -12.05 12.69
C ILE A 137 -7.11 -12.68 13.81
N SER A 138 -7.01 -13.98 14.05
CA SER A 138 -7.68 -14.64 15.19
C SER A 138 -6.95 -14.45 16.54
N SER A 139 -5.79 -13.79 16.53
CA SER A 139 -5.04 -13.45 17.74
C SER A 139 -5.79 -12.44 18.63
N ALA A 140 -5.50 -12.42 19.93
CA ALA A 140 -6.22 -11.55 20.87
C ALA A 140 -6.07 -10.06 20.50
N GLY A 141 -7.19 -9.35 20.36
CA GLY A 141 -7.24 -7.91 20.05
C GLY A 141 -7.00 -7.55 18.59
N THR A 142 -6.69 -8.51 17.72
CA THR A 142 -6.50 -8.25 16.29
C THR A 142 -7.80 -8.20 15.48
N PRO A 143 -8.88 -8.95 15.79
CA PRO A 143 -10.17 -8.77 15.12
C PRO A 143 -10.73 -7.36 15.27
N GLU A 144 -10.62 -6.77 16.47
CA GLU A 144 -11.11 -5.42 16.76
C GLU A 144 -10.35 -4.36 15.97
N ARG A 145 -9.03 -4.55 15.80
CA ARG A 145 -8.17 -3.71 14.97
C ARG A 145 -8.59 -3.74 13.49
N VAL A 146 -8.82 -4.93 12.95
CA VAL A 146 -9.30 -5.09 11.56
C VAL A 146 -10.70 -4.49 11.39
N ALA A 147 -11.61 -4.71 12.34
CA ALA A 147 -12.94 -4.11 12.32
C ALA A 147 -12.88 -2.58 12.39
N HIS A 148 -11.96 -2.03 13.19
CA HIS A 148 -11.71 -0.60 13.28
C HIS A 148 -11.23 -0.03 11.93
N ALA A 149 -10.27 -0.70 11.27
CA ALA A 149 -9.78 -0.29 9.97
C ALA A 149 -10.87 -0.32 8.88
N LEU A 150 -11.71 -1.37 8.87
CA LEU A 150 -12.89 -1.45 7.99
C LEU A 150 -13.86 -0.28 8.24
N ARG A 151 -14.14 0.04 9.51
CA ARG A 151 -15.01 1.17 9.88
C ARG A 151 -14.46 2.49 9.34
N ARG A 152 -13.18 2.77 9.60
CA ARG A 152 -12.50 3.98 9.10
C ARG A 152 -12.54 4.07 7.58
N GLY A 153 -12.30 2.96 6.89
CA GLY A 153 -12.37 2.92 5.43
C GLY A 153 -13.78 3.26 4.92
N ARG A 154 -14.83 2.74 5.55
CA ARG A 154 -16.22 3.07 5.17
C ARG A 154 -16.64 4.52 5.47
N GLU A 155 -16.06 5.13 6.48
CA GLU A 155 -16.32 6.53 6.86
C GLU A 155 -15.50 7.51 6.00
N CYS A 156 -14.47 7.01 5.29
CA CYS A 156 -13.67 7.80 4.36
C CYS A 156 -14.54 8.38 3.24
N LYS A 157 -14.33 9.67 2.97
CA LYS A 157 -15.08 10.43 1.96
C LYS A 157 -14.45 10.39 0.57
N GLN A 158 -13.32 9.70 0.43
CA GLN A 158 -12.54 9.62 -0.79
C GLN A 158 -12.22 8.17 -1.13
N ASP A 159 -12.25 7.84 -2.44
CA ASP A 159 -11.80 6.54 -2.92
C ASP A 159 -10.26 6.48 -2.89
N LEU A 160 -9.68 5.96 -1.81
CA LEU A 160 -8.24 6.04 -1.55
C LEU A 160 -7.37 5.25 -2.53
N LEU A 161 -7.92 4.25 -3.22
CA LEU A 161 -7.13 3.53 -4.24
C LEU A 161 -7.26 4.18 -5.63
N ALA A 162 -8.20 5.12 -5.83
CA ALA A 162 -8.38 5.82 -7.10
C ALA A 162 -7.58 7.13 -7.21
N ILE A 163 -6.90 7.57 -6.15
CA ILE A 163 -6.20 8.86 -6.11
C ILE A 163 -4.86 8.75 -6.83
N ASP A 164 -4.55 9.68 -7.73
CA ASP A 164 -3.15 9.95 -8.10
C ASP A 164 -2.49 10.74 -6.96
N TYR A 165 -1.76 10.03 -6.09
CA TYR A 165 -1.21 10.63 -4.88
C TYR A 165 -0.14 11.68 -5.15
N PHE A 166 0.57 11.63 -6.27
CA PHE A 166 1.55 12.66 -6.62
C PHE A 166 0.86 14.02 -6.86
N SER A 167 -0.40 14.02 -7.31
CA SER A 167 -1.19 15.25 -7.50
C SER A 167 -1.57 15.97 -6.19
N VAL A 168 -1.55 15.27 -5.06
CA VAL A 168 -1.91 15.79 -3.73
C VAL A 168 -0.75 15.74 -2.73
N ALA A 169 0.42 15.24 -3.15
CA ALA A 169 1.57 14.99 -2.28
C ALA A 169 2.09 16.24 -1.56
N ASN A 170 1.93 17.42 -2.16
CA ASN A 170 2.36 18.69 -1.57
C ASN A 170 1.35 19.30 -0.58
N GLN A 171 0.18 18.67 -0.38
CA GLN A 171 -0.82 19.14 0.57
C GLN A 171 -0.50 18.65 1.98
N GLN A 172 -0.92 19.41 2.99
CA GLN A 172 -0.72 19.05 4.39
C GLN A 172 -1.45 17.75 4.73
N LEU A 173 -0.73 16.78 5.31
CA LEU A 173 -1.28 15.48 5.68
C LEU A 173 -2.51 15.62 6.59
N VAL A 174 -2.41 16.50 7.58
CA VAL A 174 -3.48 16.72 8.56
C VAL A 174 -4.76 17.28 7.93
N ASP A 175 -4.62 18.10 6.88
CA ASP A 175 -5.74 18.70 6.17
C ASP A 175 -6.43 17.67 5.27
N LEU A 176 -5.64 16.80 4.61
CA LEU A 176 -6.17 15.66 3.86
C LEU A 176 -6.92 14.69 4.78
N GLN A 177 -6.32 14.32 5.91
CA GLN A 177 -6.95 13.44 6.89
C GLN A 177 -8.26 14.02 7.42
N GLU A 178 -8.32 15.32 7.69
CA GLU A 178 -9.56 15.97 8.12
C GLU A 178 -10.61 16.02 7.02
N THR A 179 -10.21 16.46 5.83
CA THR A 179 -11.10 16.64 4.68
C THR A 179 -11.70 15.30 4.23
N TRP A 180 -10.90 14.24 4.22
CA TRP A 180 -11.31 12.89 3.82
C TRP A 180 -11.98 12.09 4.93
N GLY A 181 -12.08 12.63 6.16
CA GLY A 181 -12.74 11.95 7.27
C GLY A 181 -11.95 10.77 7.85
N LEU A 182 -10.62 10.92 7.96
CA LEU A 182 -9.69 9.89 8.44
C LEU A 182 -9.21 10.10 9.88
N LYS A 183 -9.53 11.25 10.49
CA LYS A 183 -9.28 11.51 11.92
C LYS A 183 -10.29 10.73 12.77
N ASP A 184 -9.77 10.04 13.79
CA ASP A 184 -10.58 9.39 14.83
C ASP A 184 -11.25 10.41 15.78
#